data_AF-A0A0J8U8I0-F1
#
_entry.id   AF-A0A0J8U8I0-F1
#
_cell.length_a   1.000
_cell.length_b   1.000
_cell.length_c   1.000
_cell.angle_alpha   90.00
_cell.angle_beta   90.00
_cell.angle_gamma   90.00
#
_symmetry.space_group_name_H-M   'P 1'
#
loop_
_entity.id
_entity.type
_entity.pdbx_description
1 polymer ?
#
loop_
_entity_poly.entity_id
_entity_poly.type
_entity_poly.pdbx_seq_one_letter_code
_entity_poly.pdbx_strand_id
1 'polypeptide(L)'
;MAPSVLTGLIDPSLPAAITMDTISSSPLHTHYISQFTHRNLQLLRTFSPRTPLRVVAHIDLDAFYAQCEMVRLNTPRTQPLAVQQWESLIAVNYAARPFNISRMITAKEAKARCPQLMTVHVATFREGEGGKWAYREDGDHNVATDKVSLDPYRAESRKILGWVGCVGGEG
;
A
#
# COMPACT_ATOMS: atom_id res chain seq x y z
N MET A 1 -15.15 -65.89 8.63
CA MET A 1 -14.17 -66.90 8.20
C MET A 1 -13.07 -66.19 7.44
N ALA A 2 -11.86 -66.15 7.99
CA ALA A 2 -10.63 -65.79 7.25
C ALA A 2 -10.13 -67.04 6.49
N PRO A 3 -9.00 -66.99 5.75
CA PRO A 3 -8.57 -66.06 4.70
C PRO A 3 -8.10 -66.84 3.44
N SER A 4 -7.75 -66.17 2.33
CA SER A 4 -6.89 -66.77 1.30
C SER A 4 -5.91 -65.74 0.77
N VAL A 5 -4.64 -66.12 0.87
CA VAL A 5 -3.42 -65.40 0.53
C VAL A 5 -3.07 -65.70 -0.93
N LEU A 6 -2.66 -64.72 -1.73
CA LEU A 6 -1.72 -64.97 -2.83
C LEU A 6 -0.93 -63.70 -3.23
N THR A 7 0.22 -63.59 -2.56
CA THR A 7 1.55 -63.19 -3.01
C THR A 7 1.69 -62.64 -4.44
N GLY A 8 2.14 -61.38 -4.53
CA GLY A 8 2.62 -60.75 -5.76
C GLY A 8 4.03 -61.22 -6.15
N LEU A 9 4.23 -61.37 -7.46
CA LEU A 9 5.46 -61.78 -8.12
C LEU A 9 6.56 -60.72 -7.95
N ILE A 10 7.74 -61.18 -7.55
CA ILE A 10 8.99 -60.43 -7.45
C ILE A 10 9.75 -60.59 -8.76
N ASP A 11 10.17 -59.47 -9.34
CA ASP A 11 10.97 -59.34 -10.56
C ASP A 11 12.38 -59.96 -10.40
N PRO A 12 12.83 -60.88 -11.28
CA PRO A 12 14.07 -61.64 -11.10
C PRO A 12 15.31 -60.97 -11.72
N SER A 13 15.62 -59.72 -11.34
CA SER A 13 16.85 -59.06 -11.79
C SER A 13 17.70 -58.43 -10.68
N LEU A 14 17.68 -58.99 -9.46
CA LEU A 14 18.61 -58.58 -8.40
C LEU A 14 19.75 -59.61 -8.26
N PRO A 15 21.03 -59.24 -8.53
CA PRO A 15 22.14 -60.01 -8.01
C PRO A 15 22.29 -59.75 -6.50
N ALA A 16 22.42 -60.86 -5.79
CA ALA A 16 22.70 -60.95 -4.37
C ALA A 16 24.11 -60.45 -4.00
N ALA A 17 24.27 -60.21 -2.70
CA ALA A 17 25.53 -60.04 -1.97
C ALA A 17 26.21 -58.66 -2.05
N ILE A 18 25.83 -57.80 -1.10
CA ILE A 18 26.71 -56.78 -0.55
C ILE A 18 27.77 -57.51 0.28
N THR A 19 28.91 -57.84 -0.32
CA THR A 19 30.15 -58.08 0.43
C THR A 19 30.59 -56.77 1.06
N MET A 20 30.86 -56.79 2.36
CA MET A 20 31.61 -55.73 3.03
C MET A 20 32.99 -55.65 2.39
N ASP A 21 33.20 -54.64 1.54
CA ASP A 21 34.48 -53.97 1.29
C ASP A 21 34.32 -53.05 0.08
N THR A 22 34.13 -51.75 0.36
CA THR A 22 34.73 -50.60 -0.35
C THR A 22 34.00 -49.35 0.13
N ILE A 23 34.66 -48.63 1.03
CA ILE A 23 34.33 -47.24 1.35
C ILE A 23 34.60 -46.43 0.07
N SER A 24 33.56 -46.02 -0.64
CA SER A 24 33.63 -44.93 -1.61
C SER A 24 32.38 -44.07 -1.50
N SER A 25 32.59 -42.92 -0.86
CA SER A 25 31.69 -41.81 -0.57
C SER A 25 30.34 -41.77 -1.31
N SER A 26 29.27 -42.01 -0.56
CA SER A 26 27.92 -41.57 -0.91
C SER A 26 27.89 -40.03 -1.04
N PRO A 27 27.29 -39.42 -2.08
CA PRO A 27 27.12 -37.97 -2.16
C PRO A 27 25.90 -37.57 -1.30
N LEU A 28 26.03 -37.70 0.02
CA LEU A 28 24.99 -37.38 1.01
C LEU A 28 25.38 -36.16 1.86
N HIS A 29 25.74 -35.04 1.23
CA HIS A 29 25.55 -33.69 1.78
C HIS A 29 26.01 -32.67 0.72
N THR A 30 25.12 -32.22 -0.17
CA THR A 30 25.38 -30.94 -0.81
C THR A 30 25.25 -29.89 0.28
N HIS A 31 26.38 -29.40 0.81
CA HIS A 31 26.39 -28.19 1.61
C HIS A 31 25.72 -27.10 0.76
N TYR A 32 24.50 -26.72 1.13
CA TYR A 32 23.85 -25.56 0.52
C TYR A 32 24.62 -24.33 0.96
N ILE A 33 25.57 -23.91 0.12
CA ILE A 33 26.27 -22.64 0.30
C ILE A 33 25.29 -21.55 -0.14
N SER A 34 25.06 -20.58 0.75
CA SER A 34 24.23 -19.41 0.43
C SER A 34 24.80 -18.67 -0.78
N GLN A 35 23.92 -18.22 -1.69
CA GLN A 35 24.29 -17.30 -2.79
C GLN A 35 24.72 -15.91 -2.30
N PHE A 36 24.51 -15.61 -1.01
CA PHE A 36 24.84 -14.34 -0.40
C PHE A 36 26.03 -14.46 0.54
N THR A 37 26.84 -13.41 0.57
CA THR A 37 28.06 -13.32 1.40
C THR A 37 27.80 -12.57 2.71
N HIS A 38 28.65 -12.77 3.71
CA HIS A 38 28.64 -11.96 4.94
C HIS A 38 28.80 -10.45 4.66
N ARG A 39 29.53 -10.10 3.59
CA ARG A 39 29.61 -8.71 3.12
C ARG A 39 28.25 -8.16 2.69
N ASN A 40 27.41 -8.97 2.02
CA ASN A 40 26.06 -8.54 1.66
C ASN A 40 25.22 -8.25 2.91
N LEU A 41 25.34 -9.08 3.96
CA LEU A 41 24.65 -8.86 5.24
C LEU A 41 25.16 -7.61 5.97
N GLN A 42 26.48 -7.38 5.96
CA GLN A 42 27.07 -6.17 6.55
C GLN A 42 26.62 -4.90 5.81
N LEU A 43 26.53 -4.96 4.48
CA LEU A 43 26.03 -3.86 3.66
C LEU A 43 24.54 -3.59 3.88
N LEU A 44 23.75 -4.60 4.25
CA LEU A 44 22.34 -4.43 4.62
C LEU A 44 22.21 -3.62 5.92
N ARG A 45 23.06 -3.90 6.93
CA ARG A 45 23.08 -3.16 8.20
C ARG A 45 23.45 -1.69 8.06
N THR A 46 24.18 -1.32 7.01
CA THR A 46 24.58 0.07 6.72
C THR A 46 23.67 0.74 5.69
N PHE A 47 22.49 0.16 5.43
CA PHE A 47 21.50 0.67 4.48
C PHE A 47 22.08 0.90 3.07
N SER A 48 23.10 0.13 2.66
CA SER A 48 23.77 0.35 1.39
C SER A 48 22.86 -0.04 0.21
N PRO A 49 22.66 0.83 -0.79
CA PRO A 49 21.85 0.49 -1.97
C PRO A 49 22.50 -0.60 -2.85
N ARG A 50 23.78 -0.92 -2.59
CA ARG A 50 24.58 -1.91 -3.33
C ARG A 50 24.38 -3.34 -2.86
N THR A 51 23.74 -3.57 -1.72
CA THR A 51 23.50 -4.94 -1.26
C THR A 51 22.38 -5.60 -2.06
N PRO A 52 22.56 -6.83 -2.57
CA PRO A 52 21.48 -7.58 -3.19
C PRO A 52 20.43 -8.06 -2.18
N LEU A 53 20.70 -7.93 -0.87
CA LEU A 53 19.79 -8.30 0.21
C LEU A 53 18.77 -7.19 0.56
N ARG A 54 18.76 -6.07 -0.15
CA ARG A 54 17.88 -4.93 0.15
C ARG A 54 16.44 -5.28 -0.19
N VAL A 55 15.54 -5.06 0.76
CA VAL A 55 14.09 -5.11 0.55
C VAL A 55 13.59 -3.67 0.43
N VAL A 56 12.78 -3.40 -0.60
CA VAL A 56 12.21 -2.08 -0.86
C VAL A 56 10.69 -2.19 -0.75
N ALA A 57 10.09 -1.35 0.10
CA ALA A 57 8.65 -1.18 0.20
C ALA A 57 8.25 0.17 -0.38
N HIS A 58 7.21 0.18 -1.21
CA HIS A 58 6.56 1.40 -1.69
C HIS A 58 5.16 1.48 -1.07
N ILE A 59 4.87 2.58 -0.38
CA ILE A 59 3.62 2.80 0.34
C ILE A 59 2.91 3.99 -0.29
N ASP A 60 1.75 3.75 -0.88
CA ASP A 60 0.88 4.77 -1.46
C ASP A 60 -0.42 4.86 -0.64
N LEU A 61 -0.91 6.08 -0.41
CA LEU A 61 -2.09 6.32 0.42
C LEU A 61 -3.37 6.34 -0.43
N ASP A 62 -4.25 5.39 -0.14
CA ASP A 62 -5.55 5.23 -0.78
C ASP A 62 -6.40 6.50 -0.78
N ALA A 63 -6.65 7.08 -1.97
CA ALA A 63 -7.52 8.26 -2.11
C ALA A 63 -7.24 9.36 -1.06
N PHE A 64 -5.96 9.66 -0.84
CA PHE A 64 -5.44 10.39 0.32
C PHE A 64 -6.28 11.59 0.79
N TYR A 65 -6.54 12.59 -0.07
CA TYR A 65 -7.29 13.78 0.36
C TYR A 65 -8.72 13.45 0.77
N ALA A 66 -9.38 12.51 0.08
CA ALA A 66 -10.73 12.10 0.45
C ALA A 66 -10.72 11.40 1.83
N GLN A 67 -9.72 10.59 2.14
CA GLN A 67 -9.59 10.00 3.48
C GLN A 67 -9.32 11.06 4.57
N CYS A 68 -8.49 12.07 4.28
CA CYS A 68 -8.29 13.18 5.21
C CYS A 68 -9.59 13.92 5.51
N GLU A 69 -10.40 14.22 4.48
CA GLU A 69 -11.72 14.85 4.68
C GLU A 69 -12.69 13.94 5.41
N MET A 70 -12.66 12.62 5.14
CA MET A 70 -13.51 11.66 5.83
C MET A 70 -13.22 11.62 7.33
N VAL A 71 -11.94 11.63 7.72
CA VAL A 71 -11.54 11.69 9.13
C VAL A 71 -11.93 13.03 9.75
N ARG A 72 -11.66 14.15 9.07
CA ARG A 72 -12.00 15.50 9.57
C ARG A 72 -13.50 15.69 9.81
N LEU A 73 -14.32 15.19 8.88
CA LEU A 73 -15.78 15.31 8.92
C LEU A 73 -16.45 14.15 9.66
N ASN A 74 -15.67 13.19 10.16
CA ASN A 74 -16.15 11.98 10.81
C ASN A 74 -17.21 11.21 9.98
N THR A 75 -16.96 11.07 8.67
CA THR A 75 -17.88 10.39 7.75
C THR A 75 -17.59 8.89 7.65
N PRO A 76 -18.63 8.05 7.47
CA PRO A 76 -18.43 6.61 7.37
C PRO A 76 -17.74 6.25 6.04
N ARG A 77 -17.00 5.13 6.04
CA ARG A 77 -16.30 4.63 4.84
C ARG A 77 -17.22 4.32 3.65
N THR A 78 -18.50 4.10 3.93
CA THR A 78 -19.54 3.81 2.95
C THR A 78 -20.14 5.05 2.30
N GLN A 79 -19.92 6.25 2.84
CA GLN A 79 -20.43 7.51 2.27
C GLN A 79 -19.63 7.85 1.00
N PRO A 80 -20.26 7.99 -0.18
CA PRO A 80 -19.58 8.54 -1.36
C PRO A 80 -19.11 9.97 -1.07
N LEU A 81 -17.80 10.20 -1.21
CA LEU A 81 -17.17 11.49 -0.94
C LEU A 81 -16.12 11.80 -2.01
N ALA A 82 -16.15 13.03 -2.50
CA ALA A 82 -15.13 13.58 -3.37
C ALA A 82 -14.64 14.93 -2.85
N VAL A 83 -13.34 15.18 -3.02
CA VAL A 83 -12.71 16.46 -2.72
C VAL A 83 -12.60 17.24 -4.01
N GLN A 84 -13.05 18.49 -3.99
CA GLN A 84 -12.99 19.39 -5.12
C GLN A 84 -12.04 20.56 -4.85
N GLN A 85 -11.40 21.00 -5.92
CA GLN A 85 -10.66 22.25 -6.00
C GLN A 85 -11.33 23.10 -7.06
N TRP A 86 -11.99 24.17 -6.62
CA TRP A 86 -12.94 24.91 -7.44
C TRP A 86 -14.01 23.94 -7.98
N GLU A 87 -14.23 23.91 -9.30
CA GLU A 87 -15.18 23.01 -9.93
C GLU A 87 -14.65 21.57 -10.10
N SER A 88 -13.33 21.35 -10.06
CA SER A 88 -12.72 20.07 -10.46
C SER A 88 -12.50 19.12 -9.28
N LEU A 89 -12.82 17.83 -9.46
CA LEU A 89 -12.51 16.81 -8.46
C LEU A 89 -11.03 16.43 -8.46
N ILE A 90 -10.39 16.55 -7.29
CA ILE A 90 -8.98 16.23 -7.07
C ILE A 90 -8.77 14.89 -6.35
N ALA A 91 -9.75 14.41 -5.58
CA ALA A 91 -9.72 13.10 -4.95
C ALA A 91 -11.13 12.51 -4.83
N VAL A 92 -11.23 11.19 -4.94
CA VAL A 92 -12.50 10.46 -4.93
C VAL A 92 -12.31 9.22 -4.09
N ASN A 93 -13.13 9.04 -3.05
CA ASN A 93 -13.06 7.85 -2.21
C ASN A 93 -13.60 6.61 -2.94
N TYR A 94 -13.31 5.44 -2.40
CA TYR A 94 -13.71 4.18 -3.04
C TYR A 94 -15.22 3.99 -3.10
N ALA A 95 -15.99 4.51 -2.13
CA ALA A 95 -17.45 4.44 -2.15
C ALA A 95 -18.09 5.21 -3.31
N ALA A 96 -17.44 6.23 -3.84
CA ALA A 96 -17.91 6.99 -5.00
C ALA A 96 -17.54 6.36 -6.36
N ARG A 97 -16.53 5.47 -6.42
CA ARG A 97 -16.06 4.88 -7.69
C ARG A 97 -17.09 4.02 -8.44
N PRO A 98 -17.97 3.23 -7.78
CA PRO A 98 -19.02 2.48 -8.48
C PRO A 98 -20.00 3.35 -9.28
N PHE A 99 -20.10 4.65 -8.97
CA PHE A 99 -20.92 5.61 -9.71
C PHE A 99 -20.19 6.22 -10.91
N ASN A 100 -19.07 5.63 -11.33
CA ASN A 100 -18.20 6.14 -12.40
C ASN A 100 -17.73 7.59 -12.14
N ILE A 101 -17.46 7.92 -10.88
CA ILE A 101 -16.87 9.20 -10.50
C ILE A 101 -15.35 9.04 -10.47
N SER A 102 -14.65 9.88 -11.22
CA SER A 102 -13.19 9.91 -11.29
C SER A 102 -12.65 11.30 -10.97
N ARG A 103 -11.33 11.40 -10.86
CA ARG A 103 -10.68 12.73 -10.91
C ARG A 103 -10.99 13.42 -12.24
N MET A 104 -10.84 14.75 -12.25
CA MET A 104 -10.95 15.62 -13.44
C MET A 104 -12.37 15.82 -14.01
N ILE A 105 -13.42 15.22 -13.45
CA ILE A 105 -14.80 15.63 -13.75
C ILE A 105 -15.22 16.78 -12.82
N THR A 106 -16.27 17.50 -13.21
CA THR A 106 -16.77 18.60 -12.38
C THR A 106 -17.59 18.09 -11.20
N ALA A 107 -17.63 18.84 -10.10
CA ALA A 107 -18.49 18.52 -8.95
C ALA A 107 -19.97 18.41 -9.34
N LYS A 108 -20.41 19.23 -10.30
CA LYS A 108 -21.77 19.20 -10.85
C LYS A 108 -22.06 17.88 -11.58
N GLU A 109 -21.16 17.45 -12.47
CA GLU A 109 -21.28 16.17 -13.17
C GLU A 109 -21.25 14.99 -12.20
N ALA A 110 -20.40 15.04 -11.18
CA ALA A 110 -20.30 14.00 -10.17
C ALA A 110 -21.58 13.87 -9.34
N LYS A 111 -22.18 15.00 -8.91
CA LYS A 111 -23.48 15.02 -8.23
C LYS A 111 -24.62 14.53 -9.12
N ALA A 112 -24.57 14.79 -10.43
CA ALA A 112 -25.56 14.25 -11.36
C ALA A 112 -25.51 12.71 -11.45
N ARG A 113 -24.32 12.10 -11.33
CA ARG A 113 -24.14 10.64 -11.31
C ARG A 113 -24.50 10.02 -9.96
N CYS A 114 -24.29 10.75 -8.88
CA CYS A 114 -24.50 10.28 -7.50
C CYS A 114 -25.09 11.43 -6.67
N PRO A 115 -26.43 11.57 -6.59
CA PRO A 115 -27.07 12.66 -5.87
C PRO A 115 -26.73 12.71 -4.37
N GLN A 116 -26.37 11.56 -3.79
CA GLN A 116 -25.91 11.41 -2.41
C GLN A 116 -24.41 11.70 -2.21
N LEU A 117 -23.68 12.09 -3.27
CA LEU A 117 -22.26 12.39 -3.19
C LEU A 117 -22.01 13.62 -2.33
N MET A 118 -21.17 13.43 -1.30
CA MET A 118 -20.64 14.55 -0.54
C MET A 118 -19.46 15.15 -1.29
N THR A 119 -19.58 16.41 -1.70
CA THR A 119 -18.50 17.17 -2.33
C THR A 119 -17.92 18.15 -1.33
N VAL A 120 -16.63 18.02 -1.04
CA VAL A 120 -15.94 18.83 -0.04
C VAL A 120 -14.93 19.72 -0.75
N HIS A 121 -15.04 21.03 -0.57
CA HIS A 121 -14.04 21.97 -1.10
C HIS A 121 -12.80 22.00 -0.18
N VAL A 122 -11.63 22.09 -0.79
CA VAL A 122 -10.36 22.31 -0.09
C VAL A 122 -10.37 23.61 0.72
N ALA A 123 -9.54 23.69 1.77
CA ALA A 123 -9.36 24.94 2.49
C ALA A 123 -8.82 26.05 1.55
N THR A 124 -9.19 27.30 1.82
CA THR A 124 -8.70 28.47 1.06
C THR A 124 -8.08 29.52 1.97
N PHE A 125 -7.22 30.38 1.43
CA PHE A 125 -6.87 31.69 1.96
C PHE A 125 -7.75 32.72 1.28
N ARG A 126 -8.26 33.71 2.04
CA ARG A 126 -9.05 34.81 1.51
C ARG A 126 -8.29 36.12 1.68
N GLU A 127 -8.30 36.93 0.63
CA GLU A 127 -7.74 38.28 0.68
C GLU A 127 -8.39 39.10 1.81
N GLY A 128 -7.59 39.81 2.60
CA GLY A 128 -8.07 40.58 3.74
C GLY A 128 -8.19 39.82 5.07
N GLU A 129 -8.04 38.49 5.11
CA GLU A 129 -8.21 37.68 6.33
C GLU A 129 -6.88 37.30 7.03
N GLY A 130 -5.84 38.11 6.87
CA GLY A 130 -4.60 37.96 7.66
C GLY A 130 -3.80 36.69 7.37
N GLY A 131 -3.92 36.12 6.17
CA GLY A 131 -3.06 35.03 5.70
C GLY A 131 -3.29 33.67 6.39
N LYS A 132 -4.46 33.47 7.01
CA LYS A 132 -4.87 32.16 7.55
C LYS A 132 -5.77 31.43 6.58
N TRP A 133 -5.55 30.13 6.41
CA TRP A 133 -6.47 29.30 5.66
C TRP A 133 -7.62 28.85 6.55
N ALA A 134 -8.78 28.62 5.94
CA ALA A 134 -9.96 28.06 6.60
C ALA A 134 -10.75 27.19 5.62
N TYR A 135 -11.51 26.24 6.14
CA TYR A 135 -12.59 25.60 5.39
C TYR A 135 -13.77 26.55 5.35
N ARG A 136 -14.37 26.76 4.18
CA ARG A 136 -15.50 27.66 3.98
C ARG A 136 -16.59 26.96 3.17
N GLU A 137 -17.84 27.26 3.49
CA GLU A 137 -19.00 26.70 2.78
C GLU A 137 -19.14 27.30 1.37
N ASP A 138 -18.72 28.56 1.18
CA ASP A 138 -18.73 29.30 -0.09
C ASP A 138 -17.43 29.14 -0.91
N GLY A 139 -16.52 28.26 -0.48
CA GLY A 139 -15.15 28.21 -0.98
C GLY A 139 -15.01 27.91 -2.47
N ASP A 140 -16.02 27.31 -3.09
CA ASP A 140 -16.06 26.96 -4.51
C ASP A 140 -16.53 28.10 -5.42
N HIS A 141 -17.13 29.16 -4.90
CA HIS A 141 -17.65 30.29 -5.68
C HIS A 141 -16.67 31.46 -5.79
N ASN A 142 -15.69 31.54 -4.89
CA ASN A 142 -14.83 32.72 -4.72
C ASN A 142 -13.44 32.59 -5.36
N VAL A 143 -13.35 31.96 -6.54
CA VAL A 143 -12.08 31.68 -7.24
C VAL A 143 -11.22 32.92 -7.52
N ALA A 144 -11.85 34.10 -7.63
CA ALA A 144 -11.15 35.35 -7.91
C ALA A 144 -10.40 35.91 -6.69
N THR A 145 -10.94 35.72 -5.49
CA THR A 145 -10.42 36.30 -4.23
C THR A 145 -9.70 35.28 -3.37
N ASP A 146 -10.01 34.01 -3.55
CA ASP A 146 -9.52 32.93 -2.71
C ASP A 146 -8.39 32.16 -3.38
N LYS A 147 -7.46 31.64 -2.57
CA LYS A 147 -6.39 30.74 -3.02
C LYS A 147 -6.41 29.44 -2.25
N VAL A 148 -6.22 28.32 -2.93
CA VAL A 148 -6.25 26.99 -2.31
C VAL A 148 -5.12 26.79 -1.31
N SER A 149 -5.45 26.20 -0.16
CA SER A 149 -4.50 25.71 0.83
C SER A 149 -4.59 24.19 0.93
N LEU A 150 -3.46 23.52 0.67
CA LEU A 150 -3.30 22.08 0.88
C LEU A 150 -2.60 21.76 2.21
N ASP A 151 -2.40 22.79 3.05
CA ASP A 151 -1.74 22.65 4.35
C ASP A 151 -2.40 21.64 5.29
N PRO A 152 -3.75 21.48 5.31
CA PRO A 152 -4.38 20.39 6.06
C PRO A 152 -3.84 19.01 5.65
N TYR A 153 -3.77 18.73 4.34
CA TYR A 153 -3.27 17.45 3.84
C TYR A 153 -1.77 17.27 4.10
N ARG A 154 -0.97 18.34 4.00
CA ARG A 154 0.45 18.30 4.36
C ARG A 154 0.65 18.00 5.84
N ALA A 155 -0.22 18.52 6.72
CA ALA A 155 -0.17 18.22 8.15
C ALA A 155 -0.45 16.75 8.42
N GLU A 156 -1.47 16.15 7.78
CA GLU A 156 -1.74 14.71 7.90
C GLU A 156 -0.59 13.86 7.33
N SER A 157 -0.03 14.26 6.19
CA SER A 157 1.15 13.58 5.60
C SER A 157 2.35 13.57 6.56
N ARG A 158 2.61 14.69 7.25
CA ARG A 158 3.69 14.76 8.27
C ARG A 158 3.44 13.82 9.44
N LYS A 159 2.20 13.64 9.89
CA LYS A 159 1.87 12.66 10.95
C LYS A 159 2.21 11.25 10.48
N ILE A 160 1.80 10.89 9.25
CA ILE A 160 2.05 9.56 8.66
C ILE A 160 3.55 9.31 8.50
N LEU A 161 4.31 10.29 8.00
CA LEU A 161 5.77 10.20 7.92
C LEU A 161 6.43 10.09 9.29
N GLY A 162 5.88 10.75 10.31
CA GLY A 162 6.32 10.59 11.71
C GLY A 162 6.21 9.13 12.16
N TRP A 163 5.10 8.46 11.88
CA TRP A 163 4.92 7.04 12.18
C TRP A 163 5.91 6.14 11.43
N VAL A 164 6.07 6.36 10.12
CA VAL A 164 7.01 5.57 9.30
C VAL A 164 8.46 5.80 9.75
N GLY A 165 8.82 7.03 10.13
CA GLY A 165 10.16 7.39 10.61
C GLY A 165 10.50 6.81 11.98
N CYS A 166 9.55 6.81 12.93
CA CYS A 166 9.75 6.25 14.26
C CYS A 166 10.01 4.73 14.25
N VAL A 167 9.48 4.00 13.26
CA VAL A 167 9.74 2.55 13.10
C VAL A 167 11.22 2.24 12.80
N GLY A 168 12.01 3.23 12.37
CA GLY A 168 13.44 3.06 12.05
C GLY A 168 14.42 3.62 13.09
N GLY A 169 13.96 4.12 14.24
CA GLY A 169 14.74 5.00 15.13
C GLY A 169 15.15 4.45 16.50
N GLU A 170 14.91 3.18 16.82
CA GLU A 170 15.38 2.58 18.07
C GLU A 170 16.24 1.34 17.76
N GLY A 171 17.56 1.51 17.78
CA GLY A 171 18.56 0.46 17.58
C GLY A 171 19.98 0.98 17.81
#